data_AF-K1UCX4-F1
#
_entry.id   AF-K1UCX4-F1
#
_cell.length_a   1.000
_cell.length_b   1.000
_cell.length_c   1.000
_cell.angle_alpha   90.00
_cell.angle_beta   90.00
_cell.angle_gamma   90.00
#
_symmetry.space_group_name_H-M   'P 1'
#
loop_
_entity.id
_entity.type
_entity.pdbx_description
1 polymer ?
#
loop_
_entity_poly.entity_id
_entity_poly.type
_entity_poly.pdbx_seq_one_letter_code
_entity_poly.pdbx_strand_id
1 'polypeptide(L)'
;NEEQMKELTSKLKEEFDYIIIDCPAGIEQGFKNAIAGADRAIVVTNAEISSIRDADRIIGLLEASEIRNPELIVNRLRPNMVKKGEMMDVDDIVDLLSINLLGVVPDDEFIITQTNKGEPAVINKKAPSGKALLRNCKKNSW
;
A
#
# COMPACT_ATOMS: atom_id res chain seq x y z
N ASN A 1 -9.76 20.72 -3.29
CA ASN A 1 -8.63 20.87 -4.25
C ASN A 1 -7.33 20.60 -3.49
N GLU A 2 -6.16 20.63 -4.15
CA GLU A 2 -4.86 20.31 -3.53
C GLU A 2 -4.52 21.20 -2.33
N GLU A 3 -4.83 22.49 -2.40
CA GLU A 3 -4.55 23.46 -1.33
C GLU A 3 -5.37 23.17 -0.07
N GLN A 4 -6.66 22.83 -0.23
CA GLN A 4 -7.51 22.40 0.89
C GLN A 4 -6.99 21.12 1.56
N MET A 5 -6.46 20.17 0.78
CA MET A 5 -5.88 18.95 1.34
C MET A 5 -4.62 19.25 2.15
N LYS A 6 -3.77 20.17 1.68
CA LYS A 6 -2.59 20.64 2.43
C LYS A 6 -2.98 21.35 3.72
N GLU A 7 -3.97 22.23 3.68
CA GLU A 7 -4.43 22.94 4.88
C GLU A 7 -5.03 21.97 5.90
N LEU A 8 -5.86 21.03 5.46
CA LEU A 8 -6.46 20.02 6.33
C LEU A 8 -5.41 19.13 6.97
N THR A 9 -4.49 18.58 6.17
CA THR A 9 -3.43 17.71 6.68
C THR A 9 -2.49 18.46 7.62
N SER A 10 -2.18 19.73 7.36
CA SER A 10 -1.38 20.57 8.25
C SER A 10 -2.03 20.75 9.63
N LYS A 11 -3.34 20.98 9.69
CA LYS A 11 -4.06 21.10 10.97
C LYS A 11 -4.09 19.78 11.74
N LEU A 12 -4.35 18.67 11.03
CA LEU A 12 -4.38 17.35 11.65
C LEU A 12 -3.01 16.92 12.20
N LYS A 13 -1.91 17.37 11.58
CA LYS A 13 -0.54 17.08 12.06
C LYS A 13 -0.26 17.68 13.45
N GLU A 14 -1.02 18.68 13.88
CA GLU A 14 -0.88 19.27 15.23
C GLU A 14 -1.47 18.36 16.31
N GLU A 15 -2.39 17.46 15.96
CA GLU A 15 -3.18 16.65 16.90
C GLU A 15 -2.89 15.14 16.82
N PHE A 16 -2.36 14.65 15.69
CA PHE A 16 -2.19 13.22 15.42
C PHE A 16 -0.76 12.86 15.05
N ASP A 17 -0.28 11.73 15.57
CA ASP A 17 1.02 11.17 15.20
C ASP A 17 1.05 10.67 13.74
N TYR A 18 -0.08 10.12 13.27
CA TYR A 18 -0.22 9.59 11.91
C TYR A 18 -1.55 9.96 11.29
N ILE A 19 -1.51 10.29 10.01
CA ILE A 19 -2.68 10.55 9.17
C ILE A 19 -2.60 9.59 7.99
N ILE A 20 -3.61 8.73 7.85
CA ILE A 20 -3.71 7.81 6.72
C ILE A 20 -4.67 8.41 5.70
N ILE A 21 -4.14 8.70 4.50
CA ILE A 21 -4.93 9.20 3.38
C ILE A 21 -5.17 8.03 2.43
N ASP A 22 -6.41 7.57 2.34
CA ASP A 22 -6.80 6.57 1.36
C ASP A 22 -6.89 7.23 -0.03
N CYS A 23 -5.99 6.84 -0.92
CA CYS A 23 -5.87 7.44 -2.25
C CYS A 23 -6.76 6.66 -3.23
N PRO A 24 -7.58 7.35 -4.06
CA PRO A 24 -8.32 6.67 -5.11
C PRO A 24 -7.37 5.98 -6.09
N ALA A 25 -7.84 4.87 -6.68
CA ALA A 25 -7.12 4.20 -7.74
C ALA A 25 -7.03 5.09 -9.00
N GLY A 26 -5.93 4.95 -9.74
CA GLY A 26 -5.68 5.71 -10.96
C GLY A 26 -4.87 7.00 -10.75
N ILE A 27 -4.68 7.77 -11.83
CA ILE A 27 -3.78 8.93 -11.90
C ILE A 27 -4.53 10.26 -12.10
N GLU A 28 -5.82 10.25 -11.78
CA GLU A 28 -6.72 11.37 -12.03
C GLU A 28 -6.56 12.50 -11.00
N GLN A 29 -7.41 13.54 -11.08
CA GLN A 29 -7.33 14.68 -10.16
C GLN A 29 -7.48 14.27 -8.68
N GLY A 30 -8.20 13.19 -8.40
CA GLY A 30 -8.31 12.63 -7.05
C GLY A 30 -6.96 12.19 -6.48
N PHE A 31 -6.11 11.57 -7.30
CA PHE A 31 -4.75 11.16 -6.92
C PHE A 31 -3.90 12.38 -6.55
N LYS A 32 -3.89 13.41 -7.40
CA LYS A 32 -3.13 14.65 -7.16
C LYS A 32 -3.52 15.32 -5.85
N ASN A 33 -4.82 15.40 -5.56
CA ASN A 33 -5.32 15.96 -4.32
C ASN A 33 -4.87 15.15 -3.09
N ALA A 34 -4.88 13.82 -3.18
CA ALA A 34 -4.49 12.95 -2.07
C ALA A 34 -2.99 13.07 -1.76
N ILE A 35 -2.14 13.01 -2.79
CA ILE A 35 -0.68 13.09 -2.61
C ILE A 35 -0.22 14.50 -2.21
N ALA A 36 -0.98 15.55 -2.52
CA ALA A 36 -0.63 16.93 -2.17
C ALA A 36 -0.41 17.15 -0.67
N GLY A 37 -1.10 16.39 0.19
CA GLY A 37 -0.98 16.47 1.64
C GLY A 37 -0.14 15.35 2.28
N ALA A 38 0.51 14.49 1.49
CA ALA A 38 1.23 13.32 1.98
C ALA A 38 2.74 13.58 2.10
N ASP A 39 3.35 13.15 3.21
CA ASP A 39 4.81 13.20 3.41
C ASP A 39 5.52 11.94 2.91
N ARG A 40 4.82 10.81 2.95
CA ARG A 40 5.30 9.48 2.56
C ARG A 40 4.18 8.77 1.80
N ALA A 41 4.55 7.85 0.92
CA ALA A 41 3.62 7.05 0.16
C ALA A 41 3.91 5.56 0.32
N ILE A 42 2.83 4.78 0.45
CA ILE A 42 2.88 3.33 0.41
C ILE A 42 2.12 2.89 -0.85
N VAL A 43 2.83 2.29 -1.79
CA VAL A 43 2.25 1.70 -3.00
C VAL A 43 1.83 0.27 -2.67
N VAL A 44 0.57 -0.05 -2.92
CA VAL A 44 0.02 -1.39 -2.74
C VAL A 44 -0.20 -2.00 -4.12
N THR A 45 0.41 -3.15 -4.38
CA THR A 45 0.26 -3.84 -5.69
C THR A 45 0.09 -5.35 -5.52
N ASN A 46 -0.47 -6.01 -6.53
CA ASN A 46 -0.50 -7.47 -6.59
C ASN A 46 0.73 -7.99 -7.36
N ALA A 47 1.10 -9.25 -7.16
CA ALA A 47 2.22 -9.90 -7.86
C ALA A 47 1.88 -10.33 -9.31
N GLU A 48 1.25 -9.43 -10.06
CA GLU A 48 0.85 -9.60 -11.47
C GLU A 48 1.51 -8.52 -12.34
N ILE A 49 1.96 -8.89 -13.54
CA ILE A 49 2.72 -8.00 -14.44
C ILE A 49 1.97 -6.69 -14.74
N SER A 50 0.65 -6.74 -14.91
CA SER A 50 -0.18 -5.54 -15.13
C SER A 50 -0.12 -4.59 -13.92
N SER A 51 -0.33 -5.12 -12.72
CA SER A 51 -0.34 -4.36 -11.47
C SER A 51 1.04 -3.73 -11.18
N ILE A 52 2.11 -4.44 -11.54
CA ILE A 52 3.49 -3.95 -11.36
C ILE A 52 3.80 -2.80 -12.32
N ARG A 53 3.37 -2.87 -13.58
CA ARG A 53 3.55 -1.76 -14.54
C ARG A 53 2.79 -0.51 -14.12
N ASP A 54 1.59 -0.67 -13.56
CA ASP A 54 0.83 0.45 -13.02
C ASP A 54 1.52 1.03 -11.78
N ALA A 55 2.07 0.19 -10.91
CA ALA A 55 2.85 0.63 -9.74
C ALA A 55 4.09 1.45 -10.15
N ASP A 56 4.86 0.99 -11.15
CA ASP A 56 6.02 1.72 -11.70
C ASP A 56 5.64 3.14 -12.15
N ARG A 57 4.54 3.26 -12.89
CA ARG A 57 4.01 4.55 -13.31
C ARG A 57 3.62 5.45 -12.13
N ILE A 58 2.99 4.89 -11.10
CA ILE A 58 2.59 5.63 -9.90
C ILE A 58 3.82 6.11 -9.13
N ILE A 59 4.86 5.28 -9.01
CA ILE A 59 6.12 5.64 -8.36
C ILE A 59 6.73 6.86 -9.06
N GLY A 60 6.83 6.84 -10.39
CA GLY A 60 7.35 7.99 -11.14
C GLY A 60 6.54 9.28 -10.93
N LEU A 61 5.23 9.19 -10.74
CA LEU A 61 4.38 10.35 -10.43
C LEU A 61 4.57 10.87 -9.00
N LEU A 62 4.78 9.98 -8.04
CA LEU A 62 5.08 10.33 -6.66
C LEU A 62 6.42 11.07 -6.57
N GLU A 63 7.44 10.55 -7.25
CA GLU A 63 8.77 11.18 -7.33
C GLU A 63 8.71 12.56 -7.99
N ALA A 64 7.95 12.70 -9.09
CA ALA A 64 7.72 13.98 -9.75
C ALA A 64 6.98 14.99 -8.86
N SER A 65 6.29 14.51 -7.82
CA SER A 65 5.57 15.32 -6.83
C SER A 65 6.37 15.49 -5.52
N GLU A 66 7.68 15.24 -5.58
CA GLU A 66 8.64 15.34 -4.47
C GLU A 66 8.42 14.36 -3.30
N ILE A 67 7.54 13.36 -3.45
CA ILE A 67 7.40 12.27 -2.48
C ILE A 67 8.48 11.23 -2.78
N ARG A 68 9.59 11.34 -2.06
CA ARG A 68 10.78 10.50 -2.26
C ARG A 68 10.66 9.19 -1.48
N ASN A 69 11.29 8.14 -2.02
CA ASN A 69 11.38 6.82 -1.41
C ASN A 69 10.01 6.27 -1.00
N PRO A 70 9.05 6.12 -1.94
CA PRO A 70 7.84 5.37 -1.64
C PRO A 70 8.20 3.97 -1.14
N GLU A 71 7.29 3.34 -0.41
CA GLU A 71 7.46 1.98 0.09
C GLU A 71 6.41 1.05 -0.52
N LEU A 72 6.72 -0.24 -0.61
CA LEU A 72 5.90 -1.21 -1.31
C LEU A 72 5.25 -2.21 -0.35
N ILE A 73 3.95 -2.42 -0.52
CA ILE A 73 3.26 -3.61 0.00
C ILE A 73 2.86 -4.49 -1.19
N VAL A 74 3.34 -5.73 -1.20
CA VAL A 74 2.84 -6.76 -2.13
C VAL A 74 1.64 -7.44 -1.47
N ASN A 75 0.47 -7.25 -2.07
CA ASN A 75 -0.80 -7.77 -1.58
C ASN A 75 -1.22 -9.05 -2.32
N ARG A 76 -2.06 -9.85 -1.66
CA ARG A 76 -2.66 -11.09 -2.17
C ARG A 76 -1.63 -12.09 -2.73
N LEU A 77 -0.44 -12.17 -2.11
CA LEU A 77 0.57 -13.11 -2.55
C LEU A 77 0.11 -14.55 -2.29
N ARG A 78 0.25 -15.42 -3.29
CA ARG A 78 -0.01 -16.86 -3.17
C ARG A 78 1.29 -17.64 -3.38
N PRO A 79 1.97 -18.07 -2.30
CA PRO A 79 3.29 -18.72 -2.40
C PRO A 79 3.32 -19.95 -3.32
N ASN A 80 2.21 -20.69 -3.39
CA ASN A 80 2.11 -21.86 -4.28
C ASN A 80 2.12 -21.48 -5.76
N MET A 81 1.57 -20.32 -6.13
CA MET A 81 1.59 -19.83 -7.51
C MET A 81 2.95 -19.24 -7.88
N VAL A 82 3.62 -18.56 -6.93
CA VAL A 82 5.01 -18.11 -7.10
C VAL A 82 5.93 -19.31 -7.38
N LYS A 83 5.85 -20.38 -6.58
CA LYS A 83 6.64 -21.61 -6.78
C LYS A 83 6.41 -22.30 -8.13
N LYS A 84 5.23 -22.10 -8.75
CA LYS A 84 4.89 -22.65 -10.06
C LYS A 84 5.29 -21.73 -11.22
N GLY A 85 5.79 -20.52 -10.94
CA GLY A 85 6.07 -19.50 -11.94
C GLY A 85 4.81 -18.82 -12.51
N GLU A 86 3.67 -18.96 -11.84
CA GLU A 86 2.39 -18.34 -12.24
C GLU A 86 2.23 -16.91 -11.69
N MET A 87 2.98 -16.56 -10.64
CA MET A 87 3.08 -15.21 -10.08
C MET A 87 4.55 -14.80 -9.96
N MET A 88 4.82 -13.50 -10.05
CA MET A 88 6.17 -12.97 -9.85
C MET A 88 6.63 -13.14 -8.41
N ASP A 89 7.94 -13.37 -8.23
CA ASP A 89 8.55 -13.39 -6.92
C ASP A 89 8.62 -11.97 -6.34
N VAL A 90 8.62 -11.87 -5.01
CA VAL A 90 8.65 -10.57 -4.33
C VAL A 90 9.99 -9.86 -4.56
N ASP A 91 11.10 -10.60 -4.59
CA ASP A 91 12.42 -10.03 -4.80
C ASP A 91 12.54 -9.44 -6.23
N ASP A 92 12.00 -10.14 -7.23
CA ASP A 92 11.93 -9.64 -8.61
C ASP A 92 11.12 -8.35 -8.73
N ILE A 93 10.03 -8.23 -7.97
CA ILE A 93 9.18 -7.03 -7.95
C ILE A 93 9.95 -5.85 -7.34
N VAL A 94 10.64 -6.09 -6.23
CA VAL A 94 11.45 -5.07 -5.54
C VAL A 94 12.57 -4.55 -6.44
N ASP A 95 13.27 -5.46 -7.12
CA ASP A 95 14.33 -5.10 -8.05
C ASP A 95 13.80 -4.31 -9.25
N LEU A 96 12.67 -4.75 -9.83
CA LEU A 96 12.05 -4.09 -10.97
C LEU A 96 11.59 -2.66 -10.63
N LEU A 97 10.93 -2.48 -9.49
CA LEU A 97 10.40 -1.19 -9.05
C LEU A 97 11.44 -0.31 -8.34
N SER A 98 12.63 -0.85 -8.03
CA SER A 98 13.71 -0.13 -7.32
C SER A 98 13.23 0.56 -6.04
N ILE A 99 12.40 -0.12 -5.26
CA ILE A 99 11.65 0.44 -4.12
C ILE A 99 11.80 -0.44 -2.86
N ASN A 100 11.72 0.17 -1.67
CA ASN A 100 11.81 -0.58 -0.42
C ASN A 100 10.53 -1.38 -0.14
N LEU A 101 10.68 -2.67 0.15
CA LEU A 101 9.57 -3.53 0.58
C LEU A 101 9.22 -3.27 2.06
N LEU A 102 8.02 -2.74 2.30
CA LEU A 102 7.46 -2.61 3.64
C LEU A 102 6.96 -3.94 4.19
N GLY A 103 6.36 -4.76 3.32
CA GLY A 103 5.90 -6.08 3.68
C GLY A 103 5.03 -6.75 2.63
N VAL A 104 4.62 -7.98 2.96
CA VAL A 104 3.85 -8.84 2.08
C VAL A 104 2.61 -9.33 2.80
N VAL A 105 1.46 -9.22 2.15
CA VAL A 105 0.17 -9.71 2.65
C VAL A 105 -0.25 -10.93 1.82
N PRO A 106 -0.39 -12.11 2.43
CA PRO A 106 -0.85 -13.29 1.71
C PRO A 106 -2.34 -13.17 1.36
N ASP A 107 -2.75 -13.83 0.28
CA ASP A 107 -4.18 -13.97 -0.03
C ASP A 107 -4.88 -14.76 1.08
N ASP A 108 -6.09 -14.33 1.41
CA ASP A 108 -6.81 -14.82 2.59
C ASP A 108 -8.33 -14.85 2.33
N GLU A 109 -8.90 -16.04 2.40
CA GLU A 109 -10.33 -16.27 2.17
C GLU A 109 -11.21 -15.61 3.24
N PHE A 110 -10.67 -15.34 4.44
CA PHE A 110 -11.43 -14.70 5.51
C PHE A 110 -11.69 -13.21 5.25
N ILE A 111 -10.89 -12.55 4.40
CA ILE A 111 -11.02 -11.11 4.11
C ILE A 111 -12.44 -10.76 3.64
N ILE A 112 -12.99 -11.51 2.69
CA ILE A 112 -14.34 -11.25 2.15
C ILE A 112 -15.39 -11.36 3.27
N THR A 113 -15.30 -12.42 4.07
CA THR A 113 -16.26 -12.66 5.15
C THR A 113 -16.18 -11.62 6.27
N GLN A 114 -14.99 -11.08 6.55
CA GLN A 114 -14.77 -10.07 7.58
C GLN A 114 -15.22 -8.68 7.11
N THR A 115 -14.88 -8.30 5.88
CA THR A 115 -15.36 -7.04 5.28
C THR A 115 -16.89 -6.99 5.25
N ASN A 116 -17.56 -8.09 4.89
CA ASN A 116 -19.03 -8.15 4.89
C ASN A 116 -19.66 -8.03 6.30
N LYS A 117 -18.90 -8.34 7.35
CA LYS A 117 -19.32 -8.17 8.75
C LYS A 117 -18.97 -6.78 9.31
N GLY A 118 -18.25 -5.95 8.56
CA GLY A 118 -17.72 -4.68 9.05
C GLY A 118 -16.58 -4.85 10.06
N GLU A 119 -15.94 -6.01 10.10
CA GLU A 119 -14.84 -6.30 11.03
C GLU A 119 -13.48 -6.19 10.33
N PRO A 120 -12.54 -5.38 10.85
CA PRO A 120 -11.17 -5.35 10.34
C PRO A 120 -10.48 -6.73 10.35
N ALA A 121 -9.72 -7.02 9.29
CA ALA A 121 -8.99 -8.28 9.13
C ALA A 121 -8.10 -8.63 10.33
N VAL A 122 -7.49 -7.60 10.94
CA VAL A 122 -6.57 -7.71 12.09
C VAL A 122 -7.23 -8.26 13.37
N ILE A 123 -8.55 -8.21 13.51
CA ILE A 123 -9.27 -8.74 14.69
C ILE A 123 -9.19 -10.26 14.72
N ASN A 124 -9.23 -10.90 13.56
CA ASN A 124 -9.15 -12.34 13.46
C ASN A 124 -7.68 -12.80 13.52
N LYS A 125 -7.22 -13.16 14.72
CA LYS A 125 -5.88 -13.71 14.95
C LYS A 125 -5.61 -15.02 14.20
N LYS A 126 -6.61 -15.66 13.58
CA LYS A 126 -6.42 -16.84 12.73
C LYS A 126 -6.17 -16.49 11.26
N ALA A 127 -6.57 -15.30 10.81
CA ALA A 127 -6.40 -14.81 9.45
C ALA A 127 -4.91 -14.55 9.13
N PRO A 128 -4.30 -15.24 8.15
CA PRO A 128 -2.93 -14.96 7.72
C PRO A 128 -2.70 -13.50 7.32
N SER A 129 -3.69 -12.87 6.68
CA SER A 129 -3.66 -11.45 6.28
C SER A 129 -3.58 -10.52 7.50
N GLY A 130 -4.43 -10.74 8.51
CA GLY A 130 -4.44 -9.97 9.75
C GLY A 130 -3.11 -10.04 10.51
N LYS A 131 -2.47 -11.22 10.56
CA LYS A 131 -1.13 -11.37 11.15
C LYS A 131 -0.05 -10.64 10.37
N ALA A 132 -0.11 -10.69 9.04
CA ALA A 132 0.85 -10.02 8.17
C ALA A 132 0.75 -8.49 8.32
N LEU A 133 -0.46 -7.92 8.31
CA LEU A 133 -0.69 -6.50 8.53
C LEU A 133 -0.13 -6.03 9.88
N LEU A 134 -0.43 -6.75 10.97
CA LEU A 134 0.11 -6.43 12.29
C LEU A 134 1.64 -6.49 12.34
N ARG A 135 2.25 -7.44 11.63
CA ARG A 135 3.72 -7.54 11.54
C ARG A 135 4.32 -6.36 10.78
N ASN A 136 3.69 -5.93 9.69
CA ASN A 136 4.15 -4.80 8.89
C ASN A 136 4.09 -3.49 9.70
N CYS A 137 3.04 -3.30 10.51
CA CYS A 137 2.95 -2.17 11.44
C CYS A 137 4.01 -2.23 12.55
N LYS A 138 4.33 -3.41 13.09
CA LYS A 138 5.31 -3.54 14.19
C LYS A 138 6.77 -3.41 13.74
N LYS A 139 7.09 -3.87 12.53
CA LYS A 139 8.46 -3.80 11.99
C LYS A 139 8.89 -2.36 11.70
N ASN A 140 7.93 -1.54 11.34
CA ASN A 140 8.13 -0.17 10.93
C ASN A 140 7.44 0.67 11.99
N SER A 141 8.04 0.82 13.17
CA SER A 141 7.57 1.82 14.13
C SER A 141 7.79 3.18 13.47
N TRP A 142 6.72 3.67 12.82
CA TRP A 142 6.66 4.94 12.10
C TRP A 142 6.85 6.12 13.05
#